data_AF-A0A8C5HGL9-F1
#
_entry.id   AF-A0A8C5HGL9-F1
#
_cell.length_a   1.000
_cell.length_b   1.000
_cell.length_c   1.000
_cell.angle_alpha   90.00
_cell.angle_beta   90.00
_cell.angle_gamma   90.00
#
_symmetry.space_group_name_H-M   'P 1'
#
loop_
_entity.id
_entity.type
_entity.pdbx_description
1 polymer ?
#
loop_
_entity_poly.entity_id
_entity_poly.type
_entity_poly.pdbx_seq_one_letter_code
_entity_poly.pdbx_strand_id
1 'polypeptide(L)'
;MCQSEVAEPGMGLKSRDPLVREAHLMAYDYLEYVTTGGAEGIMGSAPSACTAALRHAGDELLTRFPIFFKRWPRVFQNVTATTACPMLISILDDHFFPVTSRGRRRDLAWSAVLSVYVLAGQMALHCQEKGMEEVLPELKACVGEYVERVVCPDIRDKGGWSGFVSRFGAKLDWEVQVKKVCSWTLMALTVCILTHFIWRRT
;
A
#
# COMPACT_ATOMS: atom_id res chain seq x y z
N MET A 1 -16.49 2.17 33.61
CA MET A 1 -15.27 1.35 33.54
C MET A 1 -15.35 0.54 32.26
N CYS A 2 -14.80 1.05 31.17
CA CYS A 2 -14.70 0.32 29.91
C CYS A 2 -13.33 -0.33 29.88
N GLN A 3 -13.28 -1.64 30.09
CA GLN A 3 -12.08 -2.42 29.86
C GLN A 3 -11.81 -2.37 28.37
N SER A 4 -10.75 -1.66 27.97
CA SER A 4 -10.21 -1.73 26.62
C SER A 4 -9.58 -3.12 26.51
N GLU A 5 -10.27 -4.06 25.85
CA GLU A 5 -9.66 -5.32 25.42
C GLU A 5 -8.47 -4.96 24.54
N VAL A 6 -7.27 -5.09 25.09
CA VAL A 6 -6.03 -4.97 24.32
C VAL A 6 -6.00 -6.21 23.43
N ALA A 7 -6.37 -6.03 22.16
CA ALA A 7 -6.32 -7.09 21.17
C ALA A 7 -4.86 -7.58 21.06
N GLU A 8 -4.66 -8.88 21.28
CA GLU A 8 -3.35 -9.50 21.17
C GLU A 8 -2.79 -9.29 19.75
N PRO A 9 -1.57 -8.74 19.59
CA PRO A 9 -0.99 -8.45 18.29
C PRO A 9 -0.89 -9.73 17.45
N GLY A 10 -1.58 -9.74 16.30
CA GLY A 10 -1.55 -10.83 15.33
C GLY A 10 -2.72 -11.80 15.37
N MET A 11 -3.77 -11.55 16.15
CA MET A 11 -4.98 -12.40 16.15
C MET A 11 -5.61 -12.52 14.76
N GLY A 12 -5.68 -11.41 14.00
CA GLY A 12 -6.25 -11.41 12.66
C GLY A 12 -5.44 -12.17 11.61
N LEU A 13 -4.12 -12.29 11.76
CA LEU A 13 -3.26 -13.13 10.91
C LEU A 13 -3.59 -14.62 11.04
N LYS A 14 -4.15 -15.03 12.18
CA LYS A 14 -4.58 -16.41 12.46
C LYS A 14 -6.06 -16.64 12.14
N SER A 15 -6.75 -15.64 11.58
CA SER A 15 -8.18 -15.75 11.25
C SER A 15 -8.42 -16.90 10.26
N ARG A 16 -9.51 -17.65 10.50
CA ARG A 16 -9.98 -18.69 9.58
C ARG A 16 -10.55 -18.09 8.29
N ASP A 17 -11.03 -16.85 8.36
CA ASP A 17 -11.54 -16.14 7.20
C ASP A 17 -10.37 -15.64 6.33
N PRO A 18 -10.22 -16.12 5.08
CA PRO A 18 -9.11 -15.73 4.23
C PRO A 18 -9.14 -14.24 3.87
N LEU A 19 -10.32 -13.63 3.84
CA LEU A 19 -10.49 -12.22 3.47
C LEU A 19 -9.98 -11.32 4.61
N VAL A 20 -10.30 -11.67 5.85
CA VAL A 20 -9.79 -11.01 7.06
C VAL A 20 -8.29 -11.24 7.20
N ARG A 21 -7.83 -12.49 7.04
CA ARG A 21 -6.41 -12.81 7.15
C ARG A 21 -5.56 -12.01 6.17
N GLU A 22 -6.03 -11.85 4.93
CA GLU A 22 -5.36 -11.03 3.92
C GLU A 22 -5.33 -9.54 4.30
N ALA A 23 -6.41 -9.02 4.89
CA ALA A 23 -6.47 -7.62 5.34
C ALA A 23 -5.39 -7.31 6.39
N HIS A 24 -5.24 -8.21 7.36
CA HIS A 24 -4.18 -8.14 8.37
C HIS A 24 -2.81 -8.36 7.75
N LEU A 25 -2.64 -9.34 6.87
CA LEU A 25 -1.36 -9.57 6.18
C LEU A 25 -0.90 -8.33 5.41
N MET A 26 -1.81 -7.66 4.69
CA MET A 26 -1.53 -6.39 4.01
C MET A 26 -1.10 -5.28 4.97
N ALA A 27 -1.72 -5.18 6.14
CA ALA A 27 -1.35 -4.17 7.15
C ALA A 27 0.06 -4.43 7.70
N TYR A 28 0.31 -5.67 8.15
CA TYR A 28 1.60 -6.04 8.71
C TYR A 28 2.73 -5.89 7.70
N ASP A 29 2.53 -6.42 6.49
CA ASP A 29 3.50 -6.37 5.40
C ASP A 29 3.82 -4.94 4.97
N TYR A 30 2.80 -4.13 4.71
CA TYR A 30 3.02 -2.80 4.15
C TYR A 30 3.64 -1.83 5.15
N LEU A 31 3.21 -1.85 6.41
CA LEU A 31 3.83 -0.99 7.43
C LEU A 31 5.29 -1.38 7.64
N GLU A 32 5.59 -2.67 7.69
CA GLU A 32 6.97 -3.16 7.78
C GLU A 32 7.81 -2.76 6.57
N TYR A 33 7.27 -2.95 5.37
CA TYR A 33 7.89 -2.56 4.11
C TYR A 33 8.30 -1.09 4.11
N VAL A 34 7.38 -0.20 4.48
CA VAL A 34 7.66 1.24 4.49
C VAL A 34 8.71 1.58 5.56
N THR A 35 8.61 1.03 6.78
CA THR A 35 9.59 1.29 7.87
C THR A 35 10.97 0.66 7.67
N THR A 36 11.12 -0.23 6.69
CA THR A 36 12.40 -0.88 6.34
C THR A 36 13.04 -0.32 5.07
N GLY A 37 12.55 0.83 4.58
CA GLY A 37 13.12 1.57 3.45
C GLY A 37 12.31 1.49 2.15
N GLY A 38 11.12 0.87 2.16
CA GLY A 38 10.25 0.78 0.99
C GLY A 38 10.95 0.12 -0.20
N ALA A 39 10.86 0.72 -1.39
CA ALA A 39 11.42 0.18 -2.62
C ALA A 39 12.96 0.07 -2.61
N GLU A 40 13.63 0.88 -1.78
CA GLU A 40 15.09 0.85 -1.59
C GLU A 40 15.50 0.01 -0.37
N GLY A 41 14.52 -0.57 0.33
CA GLY A 41 14.71 -1.35 1.55
C GLY A 41 15.24 -2.77 1.32
N ILE A 42 15.44 -3.48 2.43
CA ILE A 42 15.97 -4.85 2.45
C ILE A 42 14.88 -5.94 2.39
N MET A 43 13.61 -5.54 2.35
CA MET A 43 12.50 -6.48 2.46
C MET A 43 12.40 -7.35 1.19
N GLY A 44 12.21 -8.66 1.39
CA GLY A 44 12.06 -9.62 0.29
C GLY A 44 10.78 -9.44 -0.52
N SER A 45 10.55 -10.38 -1.44
CA SER A 45 9.33 -10.43 -2.24
C SER A 45 8.08 -10.44 -1.36
N ALA A 46 7.05 -9.71 -1.79
CA ALA A 46 5.79 -9.65 -1.06
C ALA A 46 5.15 -11.05 -0.91
N PRO A 47 4.54 -11.37 0.25
CA PRO A 47 4.02 -12.70 0.56
C PRO A 47 2.76 -13.07 -0.22
N SER A 48 2.08 -12.09 -0.84
CA SER A 48 0.85 -12.29 -1.59
C SER A 48 0.73 -11.32 -2.77
N ALA A 49 -0.21 -11.58 -3.68
CA ALA A 49 -0.50 -10.66 -4.77
C ALA A 49 -1.08 -9.31 -4.28
N CYS A 50 -1.85 -9.33 -3.18
CA CYS A 50 -2.45 -8.12 -2.63
C CYS A 50 -1.40 -7.23 -1.95
N THR A 51 -0.47 -7.85 -1.20
CA THR A 51 0.68 -7.15 -0.62
C THR A 51 1.60 -6.59 -1.70
N ALA A 52 1.89 -7.36 -2.76
CA ALA A 52 2.64 -6.87 -3.91
C ALA A 52 1.97 -5.66 -4.59
N ALA A 53 0.66 -5.75 -4.83
CA ALA A 53 -0.13 -4.65 -5.40
C ALA A 53 -0.14 -3.41 -4.51
N LEU A 54 -0.23 -3.60 -3.19
CA LEU A 54 -0.23 -2.52 -2.21
C LEU A 54 1.12 -1.79 -2.16
N ARG A 55 2.24 -2.54 -2.10
CA ARG A 55 3.59 -1.95 -2.17
C ARG A 55 3.76 -1.12 -3.44
N HIS A 56 3.49 -1.72 -4.60
CA HIS A 56 3.58 -1.06 -5.90
C HIS A 56 2.74 0.22 -5.99
N ALA A 57 1.44 0.15 -5.66
CA ALA A 57 0.56 1.31 -5.76
C ALA A 57 0.84 2.37 -4.69
N GLY A 58 1.32 1.96 -3.51
CA GLY A 58 1.81 2.87 -2.48
C GLY A 58 3.00 3.68 -2.96
N ASP A 59 4.03 3.02 -3.49
CA ASP A 59 5.23 3.68 -4.03
C ASP A 59 4.88 4.61 -5.20
N GLU A 60 4.03 4.14 -6.12
CA GLU A 60 3.57 4.92 -7.27
C GLU A 60 2.85 6.19 -6.81
N LEU A 61 1.98 6.07 -5.78
CA LEU A 61 1.24 7.20 -5.22
C LEU A 61 2.17 8.21 -4.54
N LEU A 62 3.11 7.74 -3.70
CA LEU A 62 4.08 8.58 -3.00
C LEU A 62 5.02 9.30 -3.98
N THR A 63 5.46 8.59 -5.02
CA THR A 63 6.37 9.11 -6.06
C THR A 63 5.68 10.14 -6.96
N ARG A 64 4.43 9.88 -7.38
CA ARG A 64 3.70 10.78 -8.28
C ARG A 64 3.13 12.01 -7.59
N PHE A 65 2.80 11.91 -6.30
CA PHE A 65 2.10 12.96 -5.57
C PHE A 65 2.84 13.42 -4.30
N PRO A 66 4.14 13.76 -4.37
CA PRO A 66 4.95 14.03 -3.18
C PRO A 66 4.45 15.23 -2.37
N ILE A 67 3.75 16.18 -3.00
CA ILE A 67 3.25 17.39 -2.36
C ILE A 67 2.19 17.09 -1.28
N PHE A 68 1.33 16.11 -1.51
CA PHE A 68 0.31 15.72 -0.53
C PHE A 68 0.96 15.11 0.71
N PHE A 69 2.02 14.31 0.50
CA PHE A 69 2.71 13.59 1.56
C PHE A 69 3.61 14.49 2.42
N LYS A 70 4.17 15.56 1.84
CA LYS A 70 4.97 16.56 2.58
C LYS A 70 4.22 17.29 3.71
N ARG A 71 2.88 17.28 3.73
CA ARG A 71 2.09 17.93 4.79
C ARG A 71 1.82 17.03 6.00
N TRP A 72 1.95 15.73 5.87
CA TRP A 72 1.62 14.76 6.93
C TRP A 72 2.44 14.92 8.21
N PRO A 73 3.74 15.26 8.18
CA PRO A 73 4.48 15.52 9.41
C PRO A 73 3.88 16.64 10.28
N ARG A 74 3.16 17.59 9.66
CA ARG A 74 2.41 18.63 10.40
C ARG A 74 1.10 18.10 10.97
N VAL A 75 0.42 17.23 10.22
CA VAL A 75 -0.82 16.58 10.69
C VAL A 75 -0.52 15.68 11.89
N PHE A 76 0.60 14.98 11.87
CA PHE A 76 1.01 14.06 12.94
C PHE A 76 1.83 14.71 14.06
N GLN A 77 2.03 16.03 14.04
CA GLN A 77 2.97 16.70 14.94
C GLN A 77 2.68 16.45 16.43
N ASN A 78 1.42 16.19 16.79
CA ASN A 78 0.98 15.93 18.17
C ASN A 78 0.71 14.45 18.45
N VAL A 79 1.10 13.55 17.55
CA VAL A 79 0.96 12.10 17.75
C VAL A 79 1.95 11.63 18.80
N THR A 80 1.44 10.87 19.76
CA THR A 80 2.20 10.16 20.78
C THR A 80 2.00 8.66 20.61
N ALA A 81 2.83 7.86 21.28
CA ALA A 81 2.69 6.41 21.27
C ALA A 81 1.28 5.91 21.60
N THR A 82 0.62 6.57 22.56
CA THR A 82 -0.73 6.23 23.01
C THR A 82 -1.86 6.78 22.15
N THR A 83 -1.58 7.73 21.24
CA THR A 83 -2.60 8.41 20.44
C THR A 83 -2.52 8.11 18.95
N ALA A 84 -1.47 7.42 18.48
CA ALA A 84 -1.27 7.08 17.08
C ALA A 84 -2.45 6.31 16.47
N CYS A 85 -2.86 5.20 17.10
CA CYS A 85 -3.99 4.38 16.66
C CYS A 85 -5.33 5.15 16.68
N PRO A 86 -5.73 5.79 17.81
CA PRO A 86 -6.95 6.60 17.85
C PRO A 86 -6.99 7.73 16.82
N MET A 87 -5.88 8.45 16.64
CA MET A 87 -5.81 9.55 15.68
C MET A 87 -5.91 9.05 14.24
N LEU A 88 -5.22 7.95 13.93
CA LEU A 88 -5.31 7.31 12.62
C LEU A 88 -6.77 6.95 12.30
N ILE A 89 -7.45 6.23 13.19
CA ILE A 89 -8.86 5.84 12.99
C ILE A 89 -9.75 7.06 12.80
N SER A 90 -9.59 8.11 13.61
CA SER A 90 -10.36 9.35 13.46
C SER A 90 -10.21 9.97 12.08
N ILE A 91 -8.97 10.08 11.56
CA ILE A 91 -8.71 10.62 10.22
C ILE A 91 -9.35 9.73 9.15
N LEU A 92 -9.29 8.40 9.32
CA LEU A 92 -9.86 7.45 8.37
C LEU A 92 -11.39 7.55 8.27
N ASP A 93 -12.06 7.60 9.41
CA ASP A 93 -13.52 7.72 9.49
C ASP A 93 -14.01 9.05 8.93
N ASP A 94 -13.31 10.15 9.21
CA ASP A 94 -13.70 11.50 8.76
C ASP A 94 -13.52 11.69 7.24
N HIS A 95 -12.44 11.14 6.66
CA HIS A 95 -12.05 11.47 5.29
C HIS A 95 -12.33 10.37 4.27
N PHE A 96 -12.27 9.10 4.66
CA PHE A 96 -12.33 7.98 3.72
C PHE A 96 -13.62 7.17 3.85
N PHE A 97 -14.26 7.18 5.03
CA PHE A 97 -15.49 6.44 5.30
C PHE A 97 -16.57 7.26 6.02
N PRO A 98 -16.91 8.47 5.55
CA PRO A 98 -17.91 9.29 6.23
C PRO A 98 -19.27 8.59 6.26
N VAL A 99 -19.82 8.43 7.45
CA VAL A 99 -21.20 7.94 7.64
C VAL A 99 -22.14 8.99 7.03
N THR A 100 -22.78 8.67 5.91
CA THR A 100 -23.76 9.61 5.35
C THR A 100 -25.00 9.64 6.24
N SER A 101 -25.57 10.84 6.42
CA SER A 101 -26.75 11.14 7.25
C SER A 101 -28.03 10.40 6.84
N ARG A 102 -27.99 9.58 5.77
CA ARG A 102 -29.11 8.79 5.27
C ARG A 102 -28.92 7.28 5.44
N GLY A 103 -27.93 6.85 6.24
CA GLY A 103 -27.66 5.44 6.54
C GLY A 103 -27.14 4.60 5.36
N ARG A 104 -26.93 5.21 4.19
CA ARG A 104 -26.39 4.53 3.01
C ARG A 104 -24.88 4.75 2.95
N ARG A 105 -24.09 3.70 3.19
CA ARG A 105 -22.65 3.74 2.95
C ARG A 105 -22.40 4.08 1.48
N ARG A 106 -21.46 5.00 1.23
CA ARG A 106 -20.98 5.31 -0.13
C ARG A 106 -20.32 4.04 -0.67
N ASP A 107 -20.44 3.78 -1.98
CA ASP A 107 -19.77 2.63 -2.58
C ASP A 107 -18.27 2.69 -2.26
N LEU A 108 -17.77 1.61 -1.66
CA LEU A 108 -16.36 1.45 -1.33
C LEU A 108 -15.51 1.59 -2.60
N ALA A 109 -14.68 2.63 -2.65
CA ALA A 109 -13.70 2.82 -3.70
C ALA A 109 -12.38 2.16 -3.31
N TRP A 110 -11.78 1.38 -4.23
CA TRP A 110 -10.47 0.78 -4.00
C TRP A 110 -9.37 1.80 -3.70
N SER A 111 -9.47 3.02 -4.23
CA SER A 111 -8.56 4.12 -3.89
C SER A 111 -8.65 4.54 -2.43
N ALA A 112 -9.83 4.48 -1.80
CA ALA A 112 -9.98 4.75 -0.38
C ALA A 112 -9.29 3.66 0.45
N VAL A 113 -9.43 2.39 0.05
CA VAL A 113 -8.72 1.26 0.67
C VAL A 113 -7.21 1.43 0.57
N LEU A 114 -6.69 1.80 -0.61
CA LEU A 114 -5.27 2.13 -0.77
C LEU A 114 -4.83 3.26 0.16
N SER A 115 -5.61 4.34 0.25
CA SER A 115 -5.29 5.47 1.11
C SER A 115 -5.23 5.11 2.59
N VAL A 116 -6.06 4.17 3.08
CA VAL A 116 -5.99 3.66 4.47
C VAL A 116 -4.58 3.16 4.78
N TYR A 117 -4.09 2.24 3.95
CA TYR A 117 -2.77 1.61 4.16
C TYR A 117 -1.63 2.62 3.97
N VAL A 118 -1.68 3.47 2.94
CA VAL A 118 -0.64 4.47 2.68
C VAL A 118 -0.54 5.46 3.85
N LEU A 119 -1.69 5.96 4.32
CA LEU A 119 -1.75 6.83 5.50
C LEU A 119 -1.17 6.14 6.74
N ALA A 120 -1.58 4.90 7.00
CA ALA A 120 -1.03 4.13 8.11
C ALA A 120 0.49 3.93 8.00
N GLY A 121 1.02 3.70 6.79
CA GLY A 121 2.46 3.63 6.52
C GLY A 121 3.18 4.95 6.81
N GLN A 122 2.58 6.10 6.46
CA GLN A 122 3.14 7.41 6.80
C GLN A 122 3.12 7.67 8.32
N MET A 123 2.08 7.22 9.03
CA MET A 123 2.03 7.27 10.49
C MET A 123 3.12 6.40 11.11
N ALA A 124 3.32 5.18 10.57
CA ALA A 124 4.37 4.26 11.03
C ALA A 124 5.77 4.87 10.88
N LEU A 125 6.08 5.47 9.73
CA LEU A 125 7.33 6.21 9.52
C LEU A 125 7.49 7.35 10.51
N HIS A 126 6.43 8.14 10.71
CA HIS A 126 6.47 9.24 11.67
C HIS A 126 6.80 8.76 13.08
N CYS A 127 6.18 7.67 13.53
CA CYS A 127 6.48 7.05 14.82
C CYS A 127 7.94 6.59 14.89
N GLN A 128 8.45 5.91 13.86
CA GLN A 128 9.84 5.45 13.80
C GLN A 128 10.83 6.62 13.84
N GLU A 129 10.62 7.68 13.05
CA GLU A 129 11.46 8.89 13.03
C GLU A 129 11.49 9.62 14.38
N LYS A 130 10.43 9.45 15.20
CA LYS A 130 10.32 10.02 16.55
C LYS A 130 10.80 9.09 17.65
N GLY A 131 11.31 7.89 17.31
CA GLY A 131 11.77 6.90 18.27
C GLY A 131 10.64 6.19 19.03
N MET A 132 9.43 6.17 18.48
CA MET A 132 8.24 5.49 19.03
C MET A 132 8.01 4.12 18.35
N GLU A 133 9.08 3.33 18.21
CA GLU A 133 9.04 2.06 17.48
C GLU A 133 8.18 0.99 18.18
N GLU A 134 8.00 1.11 19.50
CA GLU A 134 7.15 0.24 20.31
C GLU A 134 5.67 0.24 19.89
N VAL A 135 5.25 1.28 19.16
CA VAL A 135 3.88 1.46 18.66
C VAL A 135 3.62 0.66 17.39
N LEU A 136 4.67 0.32 16.63
CA LEU A 136 4.53 -0.28 15.30
C LEU A 136 3.73 -1.60 15.32
N PRO A 137 3.93 -2.53 16.28
CA PRO A 137 3.11 -3.74 16.37
C PRO A 137 1.63 -3.45 16.62
N GLU A 138 1.33 -2.49 17.50
CA GLU A 138 -0.05 -2.07 17.79
C GLU A 138 -0.69 -1.40 16.57
N LEU A 139 0.06 -0.56 15.86
CA LEU A 139 -0.41 0.12 14.65
C LEU A 139 -0.75 -0.88 13.54
N LYS A 140 0.09 -1.91 13.35
CA LYS A 140 -0.19 -3.01 12.40
C LYS A 140 -1.50 -3.73 12.72
N ALA A 141 -1.72 -4.07 14.01
CA ALA A 141 -2.95 -4.72 14.46
C ALA A 141 -4.19 -3.82 14.28
N CYS A 142 -4.11 -2.57 14.76
CA CYS A 142 -5.16 -1.55 14.65
C CYS A 142 -5.63 -1.34 13.21
N VAL A 143 -4.70 -1.24 12.26
CA VAL A 143 -5.03 -1.07 10.84
C VAL A 143 -5.71 -2.32 10.28
N GLY A 144 -5.21 -3.52 10.63
CA GLY A 144 -5.83 -4.79 10.24
C GLY A 144 -7.28 -4.89 10.74
N GLU A 145 -7.52 -4.58 12.02
CA GLU A 145 -8.85 -4.56 12.63
C GLU A 145 -9.77 -3.52 12.00
N TYR A 146 -9.25 -2.34 11.69
CA TYR A 146 -10.00 -1.30 11.01
C TYR A 146 -10.48 -1.80 9.65
N VAL A 147 -9.59 -2.36 8.83
CA VAL A 147 -9.94 -2.88 7.50
C VAL A 147 -10.86 -4.09 7.60
N GLU A 148 -10.66 -4.97 8.59
CA GLU A 148 -11.58 -6.07 8.90
C GLU A 148 -13.00 -5.56 9.17
N ARG A 149 -13.15 -4.55 10.01
CA ARG A 149 -14.46 -4.01 10.36
C ARG A 149 -15.09 -3.17 9.24
N VAL A 150 -14.28 -2.39 8.53
CA VAL A 150 -14.76 -1.35 7.62
C VAL A 150 -14.79 -1.81 6.18
N VAL A 151 -13.77 -2.52 5.69
CA VAL A 151 -13.63 -2.85 4.27
C VAL A 151 -14.16 -4.24 3.97
N CYS A 152 -13.84 -5.21 4.82
CA CYS A 152 -14.12 -6.62 4.57
C CYS A 152 -15.60 -6.95 4.33
N PRO A 153 -16.58 -6.33 5.05
CA PRO A 153 -17.99 -6.54 4.76
C PRO A 153 -18.38 -6.12 3.33
N ASP A 154 -17.85 -4.99 2.85
CA ASP A 154 -18.23 -4.43 1.54
C ASP A 154 -17.61 -5.19 0.36
N ILE A 155 -16.42 -5.76 0.55
CA ILE A 155 -15.71 -6.49 -0.53
C ILE A 155 -16.07 -7.97 -0.59
N ARG A 156 -16.65 -8.54 0.48
CA ARG A 156 -17.05 -9.95 0.54
C ARG A 156 -17.97 -10.32 -0.62
N ASP A 157 -18.94 -9.48 -0.90
CA ASP A 157 -19.91 -9.68 -1.97
C ASP A 157 -19.38 -9.23 -3.36
N LYS A 158 -18.18 -8.66 -3.41
CA LYS A 158 -17.53 -8.12 -4.63
C LYS A 158 -16.33 -8.95 -5.10
N GLY A 159 -16.22 -10.21 -4.67
CA GLY A 159 -15.12 -11.10 -5.05
C GLY A 159 -13.83 -10.89 -4.26
N GLY A 160 -13.91 -10.26 -3.09
CA GLY A 160 -12.81 -10.06 -2.16
C GLY A 160 -11.70 -9.15 -2.72
N TRP A 161 -10.46 -9.45 -2.38
CA TRP A 161 -9.28 -8.65 -2.72
C TRP A 161 -8.87 -8.70 -4.20
N SER A 162 -9.50 -9.55 -5.01
CA SER A 162 -9.18 -9.69 -6.44
C SER A 162 -9.35 -8.37 -7.22
N GLY A 163 -10.38 -7.58 -6.88
CA GLY A 163 -10.59 -6.26 -7.47
C GLY A 163 -9.48 -5.27 -7.16
N PHE A 164 -8.91 -5.33 -5.94
CA PHE A 164 -7.77 -4.51 -5.55
C PHE A 164 -6.53 -4.86 -6.38
N VAL A 165 -6.21 -6.15 -6.49
CA VAL A 165 -5.07 -6.63 -7.29
C VAL A 165 -5.22 -6.26 -8.76
N SER A 166 -6.42 -6.44 -9.34
CA SER A 166 -6.69 -6.05 -10.72
C SER A 166 -6.48 -4.55 -10.96
N ARG A 167 -6.82 -3.72 -9.96
CA ARG A 167 -6.77 -2.26 -10.07
C ARG A 167 -5.37 -1.68 -9.85
N PHE A 168 -4.58 -2.28 -8.96
CA PHE A 168 -3.35 -1.71 -8.41
C PHE A 168 -2.10 -2.59 -8.53
N GLY A 169 -2.27 -3.86 -8.90
CA GLY A 169 -1.16 -4.75 -9.19
C GLY A 169 -0.27 -4.15 -10.27
N ALA A 170 1.04 -4.39 -10.16
CA ALA A 170 2.00 -4.00 -11.17
C ALA A 170 1.55 -4.61 -12.51
N LYS A 171 1.13 -3.74 -13.44
CA LYS A 171 0.83 -4.19 -14.79
C LYS A 171 2.17 -4.52 -15.43
N LEU A 172 2.24 -5.66 -16.14
CA LEU A 172 3.35 -5.92 -17.04
C LEU A 172 3.50 -4.68 -17.91
N ASP A 173 4.62 -3.99 -17.74
CA ASP A 173 4.86 -2.69 -18.34
C ASP A 173 5.21 -2.93 -19.82
N TRP A 174 4.19 -3.31 -20.59
CA TRP A 174 4.32 -3.69 -22.00
C TRP A 174 4.92 -2.55 -22.79
N GLU A 175 4.71 -1.30 -22.38
CA GLU A 175 5.36 -0.15 -23.01
C GLU A 175 6.88 -0.14 -22.80
N VAL A 176 7.37 -0.51 -21.62
CA VAL A 176 8.82 -0.60 -21.34
C VAL A 176 9.43 -1.79 -22.07
N GLN A 177 8.74 -2.92 -22.10
CA GLN A 177 9.12 -4.10 -22.88
C GLN A 177 9.19 -3.78 -24.39
N VAL A 178 8.15 -3.16 -24.94
CA VAL A 178 8.08 -2.77 -26.36
C VAL A 178 9.14 -1.71 -26.68
N LYS A 179 9.33 -0.69 -25.84
CA LYS A 179 10.40 0.30 -26.03
C LYS A 179 11.79 -0.34 -26.04
N LYS A 180 12.04 -1.31 -25.15
CA LYS A 180 13.29 -2.08 -25.16
C LYS A 180 13.44 -2.85 -26.46
N VAL A 181 12.45 -3.65 -26.86
CA VAL A 181 12.50 -4.46 -28.10
C VAL A 181 12.68 -3.58 -29.34
N CYS A 182 11.95 -2.45 -29.44
CA CYS A 182 12.14 -1.48 -30.51
C CYS A 182 13.54 -0.85 -30.52
N SER A 183 14.09 -0.52 -29.34
CA SER A 183 15.45 0.01 -29.26
C SER A 183 16.51 -1.00 -29.70
N TRP A 184 16.37 -2.27 -29.31
CA TRP A 184 17.29 -3.34 -29.71
C TRP A 184 17.22 -3.64 -31.21
N THR A 185 16.03 -3.64 -31.80
CA THR A 185 15.85 -3.83 -33.24
C THR A 185 16.42 -2.68 -34.05
N LEU A 186 16.23 -1.43 -33.60
CA LEU A 186 16.82 -0.26 -34.24
C LEU A 186 18.35 -0.33 -34.24
N MET A 187 18.94 -0.69 -33.10
CA MET A 187 20.38 -0.89 -32.95
C MET A 187 20.92 -2.01 -33.85
N ALA A 188 20.21 -3.13 -33.97
CA ALA A 188 20.62 -4.22 -34.85
C ALA A 188 20.59 -3.79 -36.33
N LEU A 189 19.53 -3.08 -36.74
CA LEU A 189 19.41 -2.58 -38.11
C LEU A 189 20.50 -1.58 -38.47
N THR A 190 20.84 -0.65 -37.57
CA THR A 190 21.92 0.32 -37.82
C THR A 190 23.27 -0.38 -37.96
N VAL A 191 23.57 -1.38 -37.12
CA VAL A 191 24.79 -2.19 -37.22
C VAL A 191 24.84 -2.97 -38.53
N CYS A 192 23.72 -3.58 -38.96
CA CYS A 192 23.62 -4.28 -40.24
C CYS A 192 23.83 -3.35 -41.44
N ILE A 193 23.26 -2.14 -41.40
CA ILE A 193 23.44 -1.14 -42.47
C ILE A 193 24.91 -0.71 -42.54
N LEU A 194 25.52 -0.38 -41.40
CA LEU A 194 26.92 0.04 -41.33
C LEU A 194 27.88 -1.06 -41.83
N THR A 195 27.68 -2.30 -41.41
CA THR A 195 28.50 -3.44 -41.87
C THR A 195 28.34 -3.69 -43.37
N HIS A 196 27.12 -3.60 -43.90
CA HIS A 196 26.88 -3.69 -45.34
C HIS A 196 27.58 -2.56 -46.12
N PHE A 197 27.52 -1.32 -45.64
CA PHE A 197 28.22 -0.19 -46.27
C PHE A 197 29.74 -0.37 -46.27
N ILE A 198 30.33 -0.88 -45.19
CA ILE A 198 31.77 -1.14 -45.11
C ILE A 198 32.16 -2.26 -46.07
N TRP A 199 31.39 -3.35 -46.11
CA TRP A 199 31.62 -4.48 -47.02
C TRP A 199 31.55 -4.06 -48.48
N ARG A 200 30.61 -3.18 -48.85
CA ARG A 200 30.45 -2.72 -50.24
C ARG A 200 31.52 -1.73 -50.69
N ARG A 201 32.31 -1.18 -49.76
CA ARG A 201 33.34 -0.17 -50.02
C ARG A 201 34.76 -0.74 -50.08
N THR A 202 34.93 -2.01 -49.68
CA THR A 202 36.19 -2.76 -49.72
C THR A 202 36.22 -3.60 -50.98
#